data_AF-A0A7I7WDZ6-F1
#
_entry.id   AF-A0A7I7WDZ6-F1
#
_cell.length_a   1.000
_cell.length_b   1.000
_cell.length_c   1.000
_cell.angle_alpha   90.00
_cell.angle_beta   90.00
_cell.angle_gamma   90.00
#
_symmetry.space_group_name_H-M   'P 1'
#
loop_
_entity.id
_entity.type
_entity.pdbx_description
1 polymer ?
#
loop_
_entity_poly.entity_id
_entity_poly.type
_entity_poly.pdbx_seq_one_letter_code
_entity_poly.pdbx_strand_id
1 'polypeptide(L)'
;MLGHIEWPDNIDVWFVDLSQRKFSLFVVFSYFFYVGIPALVTIRVLERHPNARRGWASYLLLAVPFYTIFEIPPVTLDWLRYYGDPPLQSPITLPATWSFGNSAAVVASGAMVYGLMHGTTVLKGRRSALLVVLMPMLVGGIHLAVFVPYFTAINSTDNRAVQNAGAVLTIALSLFAIWLVYEIVSGIRPRESHEPTLVSTVEG
;
A
#
# COMPACT_ATOMS: atom_id res chain seq x y z
N MET A 1 0.24 4.83 20.62
CA MET A 1 -1.15 4.47 20.28
C MET A 1 -1.21 4.04 18.82
N LEU A 2 -1.90 2.94 18.50
CA LEU A 2 -2.21 2.54 17.12
C LEU A 2 -3.25 3.51 16.54
N GLY A 3 -2.78 4.55 15.83
CA GLY A 3 -3.60 5.42 14.99
C GLY A 3 -4.64 6.29 15.70
N HIS A 4 -4.86 7.48 15.17
CA HIS A 4 -5.99 8.34 15.50
C HIS A 4 -7.24 7.85 14.75
N ILE A 5 -7.64 6.58 14.89
CA ILE A 5 -8.80 6.01 14.19
C ILE A 5 -9.74 5.32 15.20
N GLU A 6 -11.04 5.58 15.10
CA GLU A 6 -12.09 4.86 15.84
C GLU A 6 -13.21 4.33 14.95
N TRP A 7 -13.79 3.22 15.42
CA TRP A 7 -15.04 2.66 14.94
C TRP A 7 -16.10 2.98 15.99
N PRO A 8 -17.15 3.75 15.65
CA PRO A 8 -18.14 4.11 16.65
C PRO A 8 -18.99 2.91 17.07
N ASP A 9 -19.44 2.92 18.34
CA ASP A 9 -20.10 1.80 19.00
C ASP A 9 -21.46 1.41 18.40
N ASN A 10 -22.02 2.24 17.54
CA ASN A 10 -23.35 2.09 16.95
C ASN A 10 -23.37 1.29 15.63
N ILE A 11 -22.23 0.75 15.19
CA ILE A 11 -22.14 0.06 13.90
C ILE A 11 -22.03 -1.44 14.12
N ASP A 12 -23.04 -2.20 13.71
CA ASP A 12 -23.12 -3.65 13.92
C ASP A 12 -22.33 -4.45 12.85
N VAL A 13 -21.03 -4.17 12.71
CA VAL A 13 -20.12 -4.96 11.87
C VAL A 13 -19.13 -5.73 12.73
N TRP A 14 -19.41 -7.03 12.91
CA TRP A 14 -18.53 -8.10 13.38
C TRP A 14 -17.22 -7.62 14.03
N PHE A 15 -17.15 -7.52 15.35
CA PHE A 15 -15.95 -7.01 16.03
C PHE A 15 -15.08 -8.10 16.61
N VAL A 16 -13.77 -7.86 16.63
CA VAL A 16 -12.84 -8.51 17.54
C VAL A 16 -12.38 -7.47 18.56
N ASP A 17 -12.44 -7.81 19.85
CA ASP A 17 -11.87 -6.97 20.90
C ASP A 17 -10.38 -7.27 21.04
N LEU A 18 -9.55 -6.31 20.66
CA LEU A 18 -8.11 -6.36 20.88
C LEU A 18 -7.73 -5.18 21.77
N SER A 19 -7.23 -5.47 22.97
CA SER A 19 -6.75 -4.46 23.92
C SER A 19 -7.77 -3.36 24.26
N GLN A 20 -9.03 -3.75 24.52
CA GLN A 20 -10.15 -2.84 24.83
C GLN A 20 -10.55 -1.92 23.67
N ARG A 21 -10.22 -2.31 22.44
CA ARG A 21 -10.66 -1.62 21.22
C ARG A 21 -11.38 -2.60 20.33
N LYS A 22 -12.57 -2.20 19.89
CA LYS A 22 -13.36 -2.92 18.91
C LYS A 22 -12.75 -2.69 17.52
N PHE A 23 -12.30 -3.76 16.89
CA PHE A 23 -11.87 -3.74 15.49
C PHE A 23 -12.89 -4.44 14.63
N SER A 24 -13.42 -3.75 13.61
CA SER A 24 -14.35 -4.38 12.70
C SER A 24 -13.63 -5.41 11.81
N LEU A 25 -14.15 -6.63 11.72
CA LEU A 25 -13.71 -7.66 10.77
C LEU A 25 -13.94 -7.23 9.32
N PHE A 26 -14.82 -6.27 9.08
CA PHE A 26 -14.91 -5.60 7.78
C PHE A 26 -13.55 -5.05 7.34
N VAL A 27 -12.71 -4.60 8.28
CA VAL A 27 -11.36 -4.13 7.96
C VAL A 27 -10.52 -5.27 7.37
N VAL A 28 -10.61 -6.49 7.88
CA VAL A 28 -9.85 -7.63 7.35
C VAL A 28 -10.26 -7.90 5.90
N PHE A 29 -11.56 -7.88 5.63
CA PHE A 29 -12.08 -8.02 4.27
C PHE A 29 -11.66 -6.86 3.37
N SER A 30 -11.75 -5.62 3.86
CA SER A 30 -11.34 -4.44 3.11
C SER A 30 -9.86 -4.51 2.77
N TYR A 31 -8.98 -4.96 3.68
CA TYR A 31 -7.55 -5.14 3.46
C TYR A 31 -7.23 -6.06 2.26
N PHE A 32 -8.05 -7.08 1.96
CA PHE A 32 -7.86 -7.90 0.76
C PHE A 32 -7.97 -7.08 -0.53
N PHE A 33 -8.98 -6.20 -0.63
CA PHE A 33 -9.19 -5.34 -1.80
C PHE A 33 -8.24 -4.15 -1.78
N TYR A 34 -8.10 -3.53 -0.60
CA TYR A 34 -7.32 -2.33 -0.32
C TYR A 34 -5.84 -2.56 -0.58
N VAL A 35 -5.29 -3.73 -0.26
CA VAL A 35 -3.88 -4.07 -0.53
C VAL A 35 -3.72 -4.93 -1.77
N GLY A 36 -4.57 -5.94 -1.95
CA GLY A 36 -4.40 -6.93 -3.01
C GLY A 36 -4.56 -6.36 -4.41
N ILE A 37 -5.63 -5.60 -4.67
CA ILE A 37 -5.90 -5.08 -6.02
C ILE A 37 -4.80 -4.11 -6.47
N PRO A 38 -4.43 -3.06 -5.70
CA PRO A 38 -3.40 -2.13 -6.16
C PRO A 38 -2.04 -2.80 -6.34
N ALA A 39 -1.65 -3.72 -5.45
CA ALA A 39 -0.41 -4.48 -5.60
C ALA A 39 -0.39 -5.32 -6.89
N LEU A 40 -1.49 -6.04 -7.18
CA LEU A 40 -1.61 -6.82 -8.41
C LEU A 40 -1.59 -5.92 -9.64
N VAL A 41 -2.30 -4.78 -9.62
CA VAL A 41 -2.26 -3.79 -10.70
C VAL A 41 -0.83 -3.31 -10.95
N THR A 42 -0.09 -2.97 -9.90
CA THR A 42 1.32 -2.57 -10.02
C THR A 42 2.17 -3.66 -10.66
N ILE A 43 2.03 -4.92 -10.21
CA ILE A 43 2.74 -6.06 -10.80
C ILE A 43 2.41 -6.18 -12.30
N ARG A 44 1.12 -6.13 -12.67
CA ARG A 44 0.70 -6.23 -14.09
C ARG A 44 1.18 -5.07 -14.95
N VAL A 45 1.23 -3.84 -14.41
CA VAL A 45 1.77 -2.68 -15.10
C VAL A 45 3.25 -2.90 -15.42
N LEU A 46 4.01 -3.38 -14.44
CA LEU A 46 5.44 -3.67 -14.59
C LEU A 46 5.73 -4.86 -15.51
N GLU A 47 4.89 -5.91 -15.47
CA GLU A 47 5.01 -7.06 -16.38
C GLU A 47 4.82 -6.66 -17.84
N ARG A 48 3.86 -5.77 -18.12
CA ARG A 48 3.64 -5.30 -19.49
C ARG A 48 4.71 -4.32 -19.93
N HIS A 49 5.11 -3.42 -19.03
CA HIS A 49 6.02 -2.32 -19.35
C HIS A 49 6.87 -1.93 -18.13
N PRO A 50 8.06 -2.53 -17.95
CA PRO A 50 8.95 -2.20 -16.85
C PRO A 50 9.61 -0.84 -17.11
N ASN A 51 8.88 0.23 -16.84
CA ASN A 51 9.41 1.59 -16.91
C ASN A 51 8.93 2.42 -15.73
N ALA A 52 9.83 3.29 -15.25
CA ALA A 52 9.57 4.13 -14.08
C ALA A 52 8.38 5.08 -14.32
N ARG A 53 8.23 5.62 -15.55
CA ARG A 53 7.16 6.58 -15.88
C ARG A 53 5.75 6.01 -15.69
N ARG A 54 5.51 4.76 -16.12
CA ARG A 54 4.21 4.09 -15.94
C ARG A 54 4.03 3.60 -14.51
N GLY A 55 5.12 3.25 -13.83
CA GLY A 55 5.13 3.03 -12.38
C GLY A 55 4.60 4.26 -11.63
N TRP A 56 5.20 5.42 -11.87
CA TRP A 56 4.75 6.71 -11.35
C TRP A 56 3.30 7.04 -11.69
N ALA A 57 2.88 6.80 -12.95
CA ALA A 57 1.49 6.98 -13.34
C ALA A 57 0.55 6.06 -12.56
N SER A 58 0.92 4.79 -12.34
CA SER A 58 0.12 3.86 -11.54
C SER A 58 0.00 4.30 -10.08
N TYR A 59 1.05 4.92 -9.53
CA TYR A 59 1.02 5.48 -8.19
C TYR A 59 0.13 6.73 -8.10
N LEU A 60 0.44 7.78 -8.89
CA LEU A 60 -0.22 9.08 -8.79
C LEU A 60 -1.64 9.10 -9.35
N LEU A 61 -1.91 8.36 -10.42
CA LEU A 61 -3.18 8.44 -11.15
C LEU A 61 -4.14 7.29 -10.81
N LEU A 62 -3.65 6.20 -10.22
CA LEU A 62 -4.49 5.06 -9.84
C LEU A 62 -4.51 4.85 -8.32
N ALA A 63 -3.36 4.61 -7.69
CA ALA A 63 -3.31 4.27 -6.27
C ALA A 63 -3.77 5.42 -5.37
N VAL A 64 -3.16 6.60 -5.46
CA VAL A 64 -3.52 7.75 -4.60
C VAL A 64 -5.01 8.12 -4.73
N PRO A 65 -5.60 8.22 -5.95
CA PRO A 65 -7.03 8.43 -6.11
C PRO A 65 -7.87 7.27 -5.58
N PHE A 66 -7.47 6.01 -5.82
CA PHE A 66 -8.17 4.85 -5.31
C PHE A 66 -8.30 4.89 -3.78
N TYR A 67 -7.21 5.14 -3.06
CA TYR A 67 -7.23 5.21 -1.60
C TYR A 67 -8.04 6.40 -1.10
N THR A 68 -7.93 7.55 -1.77
CA THR A 68 -8.75 8.72 -1.44
C THR A 68 -10.24 8.40 -1.59
N ILE A 69 -10.65 7.83 -2.72
CA ILE A 69 -12.05 7.49 -3.00
C ILE A 69 -12.55 6.38 -2.07
N PHE A 70 -11.71 5.39 -1.80
CA PHE A 70 -12.07 4.27 -0.93
C PHE A 70 -12.36 4.72 0.49
N GLU A 71 -11.66 5.74 0.98
CA GLU A 71 -11.86 6.26 2.34
C GLU A 71 -13.02 7.26 2.45
N ILE A 72 -13.54 7.81 1.34
CA ILE A 72 -14.69 8.74 1.38
C ILE A 72 -15.93 8.08 1.98
N PRO A 73 -16.45 6.93 1.46
CA PRO A 73 -17.66 6.33 2.02
C PRO A 73 -17.60 6.07 3.53
N PRO A 74 -16.57 5.39 4.08
CA PRO A 74 -16.56 5.12 5.51
C PRO A 74 -16.42 6.40 6.35
N VAL A 75 -15.73 7.44 5.88
CA VAL A 75 -15.67 8.72 6.61
C VAL A 75 -17.01 9.47 6.56
N THR A 76 -17.64 9.56 5.38
CA THR A 76 -18.91 10.28 5.19
C THR A 76 -20.12 9.60 5.84
N LEU A 77 -20.10 8.28 5.96
CA LEU A 77 -21.12 7.48 6.66
C LEU A 77 -20.82 7.33 8.15
N ASP A 78 -19.77 7.99 8.64
CA ASP A 78 -19.37 7.97 10.03
C ASP A 78 -18.97 6.55 10.52
N TRP A 79 -18.53 5.70 9.59
CA TRP A 79 -18.02 4.35 9.87
C TRP A 79 -16.58 4.35 10.32
N LEU A 80 -15.83 5.36 9.92
CA LEU A 80 -14.44 5.57 10.24
C LEU A 80 -14.25 7.02 10.66
N ARG A 81 -13.83 7.24 11.90
CA ARG A 81 -13.52 8.58 12.39
C ARG A 81 -12.04 8.72 12.66
N TYR A 82 -11.50 9.87 12.25
CA TYR A 82 -10.15 10.27 12.62
C TYR A 82 -10.21 11.06 13.94
N TYR A 83 -9.42 10.68 14.95
CA TYR A 83 -9.35 11.38 16.23
C TYR A 83 -8.62 12.71 16.10
N GLY A 84 -9.22 13.77 16.65
CA GLY A 84 -8.66 15.11 16.66
C GLY A 84 -8.83 15.81 15.31
N ASP A 85 -8.11 16.93 15.14
CA ASP A 85 -8.01 17.62 13.86
C ASP A 85 -6.70 17.15 13.19
N PRO A 86 -6.70 16.15 12.29
CA PRO A 86 -5.47 15.72 11.61
C PRO A 86 -4.90 16.81 10.69
N PRO A 87 -3.57 16.87 10.52
CA PRO A 87 -2.94 17.87 9.66
C PRO A 87 -3.23 17.59 8.18
N LEU A 88 -3.29 18.66 7.38
CA LEU A 88 -3.60 18.60 5.94
C LEU A 88 -4.92 17.88 5.60
N GLN A 89 -5.98 18.14 6.38
CA GLN A 89 -7.31 17.67 6.05
C GLN A 89 -7.81 18.28 4.74
N SER A 90 -8.36 17.43 3.88
CA SER A 90 -9.25 17.87 2.80
C SER A 90 -10.60 18.36 3.38
N PRO A 91 -11.43 19.07 2.58
CA PRO A 91 -12.77 19.49 3.01
C PRO A 91 -13.70 18.34 3.45
N ILE A 92 -13.35 17.09 3.14
CA ILE A 92 -14.09 15.87 3.49
C ILE A 92 -13.41 15.15 4.67
N THR A 93 -12.69 15.89 5.52
CA THR A 93 -11.97 15.43 6.73
C THR A 93 -10.92 14.31 6.54
N LEU A 94 -10.62 13.96 5.29
CA LEU A 94 -9.58 12.98 4.92
C LEU A 94 -8.19 13.63 4.94
N PRO A 95 -7.24 13.13 5.77
CA PRO A 95 -5.86 13.61 5.74
C PRO A 95 -5.16 13.10 4.49
N ALA A 96 -4.62 14.01 3.67
CA ALA A 96 -3.95 13.64 2.42
C ALA A 96 -2.78 12.65 2.65
N THR A 97 -2.16 12.68 3.83
CA THR A 97 -1.08 11.76 4.23
C THR A 97 -1.47 10.29 4.14
N TRP A 98 -2.72 9.93 4.44
CA TRP A 98 -3.20 8.56 4.36
C TRP A 98 -3.19 8.03 2.94
N SER A 99 -3.76 8.79 2.00
CA SER A 99 -3.77 8.41 0.59
C SER A 99 -2.36 8.18 0.05
N PHE A 100 -1.41 9.07 0.33
CA PHE A 100 -0.03 8.93 -0.16
C PHE A 100 0.72 7.77 0.53
N GLY A 101 0.65 7.68 1.85
CA GLY A 101 1.37 6.64 2.60
C GLY A 101 0.85 5.23 2.33
N ASN A 102 -0.48 5.05 2.28
CA ASN A 102 -1.11 3.77 1.93
C ASN A 102 -0.78 3.36 0.50
N SER A 103 -0.85 4.31 -0.45
CA SER A 103 -0.41 4.09 -1.82
C SER A 103 1.04 3.65 -1.87
N ALA A 104 1.92 4.31 -1.11
CA ALA A 104 3.35 4.04 -1.18
C ALA A 104 3.65 2.65 -0.66
N ALA A 105 3.06 2.29 0.48
CA ALA A 105 3.20 0.97 1.08
C ALA A 105 2.83 -0.15 0.09
N VAL A 106 1.67 -0.03 -0.57
CA VAL A 106 1.15 -1.12 -1.42
C VAL A 106 1.81 -1.14 -2.79
N VAL A 107 1.98 0.01 -3.44
CA VAL A 107 2.62 0.08 -4.78
C VAL A 107 4.09 -0.29 -4.69
N ALA A 108 4.83 0.23 -3.70
CA ALA A 108 6.24 -0.14 -3.52
C ALA A 108 6.37 -1.64 -3.18
N SER A 109 5.49 -2.20 -2.34
CA SER A 109 5.49 -3.64 -2.06
C SER A 109 5.19 -4.48 -3.30
N GLY A 110 4.21 -4.09 -4.12
CA GLY A 110 3.91 -4.76 -5.39
C GLY A 110 5.08 -4.73 -6.37
N ALA A 111 5.76 -3.58 -6.46
CA ALA A 111 6.97 -3.44 -7.28
C ALA A 111 8.14 -4.28 -6.75
N MET A 112 8.35 -4.34 -5.43
CA MET A 112 9.35 -5.21 -4.82
C MET A 112 9.04 -6.70 -5.05
N VAL A 113 7.76 -7.11 -4.94
CA VAL A 113 7.32 -8.47 -5.26
C VAL A 113 7.59 -8.79 -6.73
N TYR A 114 7.29 -7.87 -7.66
CA TYR A 114 7.65 -8.01 -9.07
C TYR A 114 9.17 -8.25 -9.23
N GLY A 115 9.99 -7.43 -8.58
CA GLY A 115 11.45 -7.57 -8.61
C GLY A 115 11.93 -8.90 -8.03
N LEU A 116 11.30 -9.39 -6.95
CA LEU A 116 11.64 -10.69 -6.37
C LEU A 116 11.23 -11.86 -7.28
N MET A 117 10.06 -11.78 -7.92
CA MET A 117 9.55 -12.82 -8.82
C MET A 117 10.37 -12.93 -10.11
N HIS A 118 10.75 -11.79 -10.70
CA HIS A 118 11.37 -11.73 -12.03
C HIS A 118 12.89 -11.53 -11.98
N GLY A 119 13.41 -10.85 -10.97
CA GLY A 119 14.82 -10.53 -10.81
C GLY A 119 15.63 -11.57 -10.02
N THR A 120 14.97 -12.49 -9.29
CA THR A 120 15.66 -13.49 -8.45
C THR A 120 15.33 -14.92 -8.85
N THR A 121 16.20 -15.86 -8.49
CA THR A 121 15.95 -17.32 -8.62
C THR A 121 15.36 -17.93 -7.34
N VAL A 122 15.28 -17.15 -6.25
CA VAL A 122 14.99 -17.66 -4.90
C VAL A 122 13.51 -17.98 -4.74
N LEU A 123 12.61 -17.11 -5.20
CA LEU A 123 11.16 -17.24 -4.99
C LEU A 123 10.43 -17.88 -6.18
N LYS A 124 10.88 -19.07 -6.59
CA LYS A 124 10.30 -19.82 -7.73
C LYS A 124 9.59 -21.11 -7.31
N GLY A 125 8.65 -21.55 -8.17
CA GLY A 125 7.89 -22.78 -7.96
C GLY A 125 7.21 -22.78 -6.59
N ARG A 126 7.39 -23.84 -5.79
CA ARG A 126 6.81 -23.92 -4.44
C ARG A 126 7.29 -22.82 -3.48
N ARG A 127 8.45 -22.20 -3.72
CA ARG A 127 8.98 -21.12 -2.86
C ARG A 127 8.26 -19.80 -3.05
N SER A 128 7.49 -19.62 -4.14
CA SER A 128 6.65 -18.43 -4.29
C SER A 128 5.56 -18.35 -3.22
N ALA A 129 5.24 -19.46 -2.54
CA ALA A 129 4.36 -19.46 -1.37
C ALA A 129 4.86 -18.54 -0.24
N LEU A 130 6.17 -18.26 -0.16
CA LEU A 130 6.72 -17.30 0.79
C LEU A 130 6.23 -15.87 0.56
N LEU A 131 5.75 -15.53 -0.65
CA LEU A 131 5.17 -14.23 -0.96
C LEU A 131 3.91 -13.94 -0.12
N VAL A 132 3.20 -14.97 0.34
CA VAL A 132 2.04 -14.83 1.24
C VAL A 132 2.42 -14.16 2.56
N VAL A 133 3.62 -14.47 3.08
CA VAL A 133 4.14 -13.89 4.33
C VAL A 133 4.94 -12.61 4.05
N LEU A 134 5.70 -12.58 2.96
CA LEU A 134 6.53 -11.41 2.63
C LEU A 134 5.69 -10.19 2.27
N MET A 135 4.58 -10.36 1.56
CA MET A 135 3.75 -9.22 1.14
C MET A 135 3.26 -8.37 2.33
N PRO A 136 2.60 -8.91 3.37
CA PRO A 136 2.19 -8.10 4.52
C PRO A 136 3.38 -7.51 5.29
N MET A 137 4.54 -8.20 5.33
CA MET A 137 5.75 -7.64 5.94
C MET A 137 6.28 -6.42 5.16
N LEU A 138 6.29 -6.49 3.83
CA LEU A 138 6.70 -5.36 2.98
C LEU A 138 5.73 -4.19 3.14
N VAL A 139 4.42 -4.44 3.08
CA VAL A 139 3.41 -3.39 3.23
C VAL A 139 3.53 -2.72 4.59
N GLY A 140 3.58 -3.52 5.67
CA GLY A 140 3.72 -2.99 7.03
C GLY A 140 5.04 -2.24 7.25
N GLY A 141 6.15 -2.77 6.73
CA GLY A 141 7.47 -2.16 6.84
C GLY A 141 7.56 -0.81 6.12
N ILE A 142 7.11 -0.74 4.86
CA ILE A 142 7.12 0.50 4.08
C ILE A 142 6.14 1.51 4.68
N HIS A 143 4.93 1.07 5.06
CA HIS A 143 3.96 1.94 5.71
C HIS A 143 4.54 2.56 6.99
N LEU A 144 5.12 1.75 7.88
CA LEU A 144 5.73 2.27 9.10
C LEU A 144 6.84 3.26 8.78
N ALA A 145 7.72 2.92 7.83
CA ALA A 145 8.86 3.77 7.45
C ALA A 145 8.43 5.16 6.95
N VAL A 146 7.41 5.25 6.09
CA VAL A 146 6.97 6.54 5.54
C VAL A 146 6.18 7.36 6.55
N PHE A 147 5.45 6.73 7.48
CA PHE A 147 4.60 7.42 8.47
C PHE A 147 5.31 7.84 9.76
N VAL A 148 6.58 7.44 9.98
CA VAL A 148 7.32 7.84 11.18
C VAL A 148 7.22 9.35 11.46
N PRO A 149 7.40 10.26 10.48
CA PRO A 149 7.32 11.70 10.76
C PRO A 149 5.93 12.15 11.20
N TYR A 150 4.87 11.68 10.53
CA TYR A 150 3.48 12.02 10.89
C TYR A 150 3.13 11.52 12.28
N PHE A 151 3.38 10.24 12.58
CA PHE A 151 3.08 9.69 13.90
C PHE A 151 3.91 10.34 15.00
N THR A 152 5.18 10.65 14.75
CA THR A 152 6.01 11.37 15.72
C THR A 152 5.43 12.76 15.99
N ALA A 153 5.07 13.52 14.96
CA ALA A 153 4.57 14.88 15.11
C ALA A 153 3.24 14.95 15.87
N ILE A 154 2.24 14.13 15.50
CA ILE A 154 0.92 14.18 16.15
C ILE A 154 0.92 13.65 17.59
N ASN A 155 1.89 12.78 17.96
CA ASN A 155 1.98 12.24 19.32
C ASN A 155 2.94 13.05 20.22
N SER A 156 3.68 14.02 19.70
CA SER A 156 4.70 14.78 20.47
C SER A 156 4.33 16.23 20.76
N THR A 157 3.35 16.80 20.07
CA THR A 157 2.98 18.22 20.24
C THR A 157 1.59 18.54 19.71
N ASP A 158 0.97 19.56 20.30
CA ASP A 158 -0.26 20.19 19.80
C ASP A 158 0.00 21.32 18.79
N ASN A 159 1.27 21.61 18.48
CA ASN A 159 1.61 22.67 17.53
C ASN A 159 1.25 22.24 16.09
N ARG A 160 0.23 22.90 15.53
CA ARG A 160 -0.30 22.65 14.18
C ARG A 160 0.75 22.74 13.09
N ALA A 161 1.71 23.66 13.20
CA ALA A 161 2.78 23.80 12.21
C ALA A 161 3.71 22.58 12.20
N VAL A 162 4.04 22.02 13.38
CA VAL A 162 4.87 20.82 13.49
C VAL A 162 4.13 19.59 12.97
N GLN A 163 2.84 19.45 13.27
CA GLN A 163 1.99 18.38 12.74
C GLN A 163 1.89 18.45 11.20
N ASN A 164 1.67 19.64 10.64
CA ASN A 164 1.68 19.85 9.19
C ASN A 164 3.04 19.53 8.57
N ALA A 165 4.15 19.87 9.23
CA ALA A 165 5.49 19.51 8.76
C ALA A 165 5.69 17.99 8.73
N GLY A 166 5.28 17.26 9.78
CA GLY A 166 5.31 15.79 9.81
C GLY A 166 4.46 15.16 8.70
N ALA A 167 3.32 15.76 8.38
CA ALA A 167 2.45 15.36 7.29
C ALA A 167 3.12 15.55 5.91
N VAL A 168 3.68 16.72 5.64
CA VAL A 168 4.42 17.01 4.39
C VAL A 168 5.62 16.07 4.24
N LEU A 169 6.39 15.85 5.32
CA LEU A 169 7.52 14.92 5.30
C LEU A 169 7.09 13.48 4.99
N THR A 170 5.95 13.04 5.50
CA THR A 170 5.38 11.71 5.20
C THR A 170 5.03 11.57 3.72
N ILE A 171 4.43 12.61 3.12
CA ILE A 171 4.15 12.65 1.67
C ILE A 171 5.47 12.60 0.88
N ALA A 172 6.47 13.39 1.27
CA ALA A 172 7.77 13.42 0.62
C ALA A 172 8.48 12.05 0.70
N LEU A 173 8.47 11.39 1.86
CA LEU A 173 9.01 10.03 2.03
C LEU A 173 8.24 8.99 1.21
N SER A 174 6.91 9.14 1.09
CA SER A 174 6.08 8.27 0.26
C SER A 174 6.48 8.37 -1.22
N LEU A 175 6.68 9.59 -1.72
CA LEU A 175 7.17 9.84 -3.07
C LEU A 175 8.59 9.30 -3.26
N PHE A 176 9.47 9.51 -2.29
CA PHE A 176 10.85 9.03 -2.34
C PHE A 176 10.94 7.50 -2.33
N ALA A 177 10.13 6.81 -1.52
CA ALA A 177 10.07 5.35 -1.50
C ALA A 177 9.65 4.79 -2.86
N ILE A 178 8.66 5.42 -3.50
CA ILE A 178 8.18 5.04 -4.83
C ILE A 178 9.24 5.30 -5.89
N TRP A 179 9.88 6.46 -5.86
CA TRP A 179 11.02 6.76 -6.73
C TRP A 179 12.08 5.67 -6.63
N LEU A 180 12.57 5.41 -5.42
CA LEU A 180 13.66 4.49 -5.15
C LEU A 180 13.33 3.07 -5.62
N VAL A 181 12.13 2.57 -5.31
CA VAL A 181 11.73 1.21 -5.70
C VAL A 181 11.61 1.11 -7.22
N TYR A 182 11.00 2.09 -7.89
CA TYR A 182 10.90 2.04 -9.35
C TYR A 182 12.26 2.16 -10.05
N GLU A 183 13.19 2.96 -9.54
CA GLU A 183 14.56 2.99 -10.04
C GLU A 183 15.20 1.60 -9.95
N ILE A 184 15.06 0.92 -8.81
CA ILE A 184 15.60 -0.44 -8.60
C ILE A 184 14.97 -1.45 -9.56
N VAL A 185 13.64 -1.43 -9.75
CA VAL A 185 12.95 -2.49 -10.50
C VAL A 185 12.83 -2.23 -12.01
N SER A 186 13.00 -0.99 -12.46
CA SER A 186 12.86 -0.61 -13.88
C SER A 186 13.86 -1.30 -14.81
N GLY A 187 14.99 -1.77 -14.29
CA GLY A 187 15.98 -2.56 -15.03
C GLY A 187 15.65 -4.04 -15.16
N ILE A 188 14.65 -4.54 -14.44
CA ILE A 188 14.28 -5.97 -14.41
C ILE A 188 13.34 -6.25 -15.58
N ARG A 189 13.69 -7.24 -16.41
CA ARG A 189 12.83 -7.70 -17.51
C ARG A 189 12.06 -8.96 -17.11
N PRO A 190 10.78 -9.10 -17.51
CA PRO A 190 10.10 -10.38 -17.42
C PRO A 190 10.91 -11.42 -18.18
N ARG A 191 11.22 -12.55 -17.55
CA ARG A 191 11.89 -13.65 -18.23
C ARG A 191 10.91 -14.26 -19.22
N GLU A 192 11.33 -14.44 -20.47
CA GLU A 192 10.56 -15.25 -21.41
C GLU A 192 10.36 -16.63 -20.79
N SER A 193 9.10 -17.01 -20.58
CA SER A 193 8.79 -18.38 -20.23
C SER A 193 9.33 -19.24 -21.37
N HIS A 194 10.30 -20.11 -21.09
CA HIS A 194 10.59 -21.21 -21.98
C HIS A 194 9.30 -22.01 -22.11
N GLU A 195 8.53 -21.72 -23.17
CA GLU A 195 7.61 -22.70 -23.70
C GLU A 195 8.45 -23.94 -23.98
N PRO A 196 8.13 -25.10 -23.37
CA PRO A 196 8.79 -26.32 -23.76
C PRO A 196 8.53 -26.46 -25.24
N THR A 197 9.59 -26.34 -26.05
CA THR A 197 9.53 -26.64 -27.47
C THR A 197 8.98 -28.05 -27.52
N LEU A 198 7.72 -28.20 -27.91
CA LEU A 198 7.13 -29.50 -28.14
C LEU A 198 7.95 -30.09 -29.27
N VAL A 199 8.94 -30.92 -28.91
CA VAL A 199 9.68 -31.72 -29.86
C VAL A 199 8.62 -32.61 -30.47
N SER A 200 8.14 -32.23 -31.65
CA SER A 200 7.28 -33.08 -32.46
C SER A 200 8.13 -34.30 -32.80
N THR A 201 8.00 -35.36 -32.00
CA THR A 201 8.45 -36.69 -32.36
C THR A 201 7.57 -37.12 -33.52
N VAL A 202 7.99 -36.75 -34.72
CA VAL A 202 7.54 -37.36 -35.97
C VAL A 202 8.21 -38.73 -35.99
N GLU A 203 7.54 -39.72 -35.42
CA GLU A 203 7.86 -41.12 -35.70
C GLU A 203 7.13 -41.49 -37.00
N GLY A 204 7.94 -41.90 -37.99
CA GLY A 204 7.48 -42.46 -39.27
C GLY A 204 7.33 -43.97 -39.24
#